data_AF-A0A9D2PFB7-F1
#
_entry.id   AF-A0A9D2PFB7-F1
#
_cell.length_a   1.000
_cell.length_b   1.000
_cell.length_c   1.000
_cell.angle_alpha   90.00
_cell.angle_beta   90.00
_cell.angle_gamma   90.00
#
_symmetry.space_group_name_H-M   'P 1'
#
loop_
_entity.id
_entity.type
_entity.pdbx_description
1 polymer ?
#
loop_
_entity_poly.entity_id
_entity_poly.type
_entity_poly.pdbx_seq_one_letter_code
_entity_poly.pdbx_strand_id
1 'polypeptide(L)'
;MKIFKILNNNVAVILNEDGQEQIVMGRGICFKKRAGDEIPDDMIDKEFHLSTPEAHNKFRELIQDIPMEHISLGEEIIAEAKKRLERRLNDMIYISLIDHVHTSILRFLDGITVKNVLLWDIQKFYKDEYQIGLWALDLIEKQCKVRLPEDEAGFIALHLANAQMDEEVMHDMYEITKIMQELINIVKYYFHGLTEIFTATLKL
;
A
#
# COMPACT_ATOMS: atom_id res chain seq x y z
N MET A 1 -4.71 -22.94 -18.77
CA MET A 1 -5.89 -22.73 -17.89
C MET A 1 -7.12 -22.20 -18.67
N LYS A 2 -8.37 -22.29 -18.16
CA LYS A 2 -9.58 -21.76 -18.85
C LYS A 2 -10.09 -20.44 -18.28
N ILE A 3 -10.47 -19.52 -19.17
CA ILE A 3 -11.04 -18.21 -18.80
C ILE A 3 -12.42 -18.39 -18.18
N PHE A 4 -12.59 -17.95 -16.95
CA PHE A 4 -13.89 -17.83 -16.30
C PHE A 4 -14.55 -16.49 -16.63
N LYS A 5 -13.80 -15.38 -16.51
CA LYS A 5 -14.28 -14.03 -16.86
C LYS A 5 -13.14 -13.14 -17.34
N ILE A 6 -13.38 -12.35 -18.37
CA ILE A 6 -12.43 -11.35 -18.87
C ILE A 6 -12.69 -10.04 -18.13
N LEU A 7 -11.62 -9.41 -17.63
CA LEU A 7 -11.70 -8.10 -16.97
C LEU A 7 -11.28 -6.99 -17.93
N ASN A 8 -10.16 -7.17 -18.62
CA ASN A 8 -9.74 -6.34 -19.74
C ASN A 8 -8.84 -7.16 -20.70
N ASN A 9 -8.24 -6.52 -21.71
CA ASN A 9 -7.39 -7.21 -22.70
C ASN A 9 -6.17 -7.93 -22.12
N ASN A 10 -5.71 -7.54 -20.92
CA ASN A 10 -4.50 -8.04 -20.28
C ASN A 10 -4.78 -8.82 -18.98
N VAL A 11 -6.04 -8.90 -18.53
CA VAL A 11 -6.39 -9.54 -17.26
C VAL A 11 -7.63 -10.43 -17.38
N ALA A 12 -7.51 -11.65 -16.87
CA ALA A 12 -8.59 -12.62 -16.78
C ALA A 12 -8.74 -13.15 -15.35
N VAL A 13 -9.95 -13.59 -15.03
CA VAL A 13 -10.23 -14.50 -13.92
C VAL A 13 -10.32 -15.91 -14.49
N ILE A 14 -9.59 -16.83 -13.89
CA ILE A 14 -9.62 -18.27 -14.18
C ILE A 14 -10.11 -19.03 -12.94
N LEU A 15 -10.51 -20.28 -13.14
CA LEU A 15 -10.75 -21.22 -12.03
C LEU A 15 -9.58 -22.19 -11.95
N ASN A 16 -9.03 -22.37 -10.75
CA ASN A 16 -8.01 -23.39 -10.49
C ASN A 16 -8.63 -24.80 -10.43
N GLU A 17 -7.79 -25.82 -10.21
CA GLU A 17 -8.23 -27.22 -10.11
C GLU A 17 -9.22 -27.45 -8.95
N ASP A 18 -9.13 -26.65 -7.89
CA ASP A 18 -10.01 -26.68 -6.72
C ASP A 18 -11.30 -25.84 -6.90
N GLY A 19 -11.50 -25.22 -8.06
CA GLY A 19 -12.64 -24.37 -8.37
C GLY A 19 -12.61 -22.97 -7.72
N GLN A 20 -11.46 -22.51 -7.26
CA GLN A 20 -11.25 -21.16 -6.71
C GLN A 20 -10.91 -20.17 -7.82
N GLU A 21 -11.45 -18.94 -7.72
CA GLU A 21 -11.13 -17.85 -8.64
C GLU A 21 -9.69 -17.35 -8.42
N GLN A 22 -8.92 -17.26 -9.51
CA GLN A 22 -7.59 -16.67 -9.54
C GLN A 22 -7.52 -15.60 -10.63
N ILE A 23 -6.76 -14.54 -10.38
CA ILE A 23 -6.55 -13.46 -11.34
C ILE A 23 -5.21 -13.70 -12.04
N VAL A 24 -5.24 -13.83 -13.36
CA VAL A 24 -4.06 -13.98 -14.20
C VAL A 24 -3.89 -12.76 -15.09
N MET A 25 -2.65 -12.34 -15.27
CA MET A 25 -2.28 -11.21 -16.09
C MET A 25 -1.19 -11.56 -17.07
N GLY A 26 -1.28 -10.95 -18.24
CA GLY A 26 -0.21 -10.95 -19.21
C GLY A 26 -0.54 -10.06 -20.40
N ARG A 27 0.48 -9.67 -21.16
CA ARG A 27 0.27 -8.75 -22.28
C ARG A 27 -0.63 -9.38 -23.36
N GLY A 28 -1.83 -8.85 -23.50
CA GLY A 28 -2.80 -9.27 -24.52
C GLY A 28 -3.40 -10.67 -24.30
N ILE A 29 -3.34 -11.23 -23.09
CA ILE A 29 -3.81 -12.60 -22.80
C ILE A 29 -5.29 -12.83 -23.17
N CYS A 30 -6.10 -11.78 -23.12
CA CYS A 30 -7.53 -11.84 -23.44
C CYS A 30 -7.85 -11.31 -24.84
N PHE A 31 -6.84 -10.91 -25.63
CA PHE A 31 -7.07 -10.29 -26.93
C PHE A 31 -7.75 -11.28 -27.88
N LYS A 32 -8.96 -10.93 -28.33
CA LYS A 32 -9.84 -11.79 -29.16
C LYS A 32 -10.26 -13.11 -28.51
N LYS A 33 -10.18 -13.21 -27.18
CA LYS A 33 -10.65 -14.37 -26.42
C LYS A 33 -12.04 -14.11 -25.83
N ARG A 34 -12.72 -15.17 -25.39
CA ARG A 34 -14.01 -15.14 -24.69
C ARG A 34 -13.96 -16.04 -23.46
N ALA A 35 -14.94 -15.87 -22.56
CA ALA A 35 -15.10 -16.79 -21.43
C ALA A 35 -15.28 -18.23 -21.95
N GLY A 36 -14.56 -19.18 -21.35
CA GLY A 36 -14.47 -20.56 -21.77
C GLY A 36 -13.24 -20.90 -22.64
N ASP A 37 -12.59 -19.90 -23.25
CA ASP A 37 -11.37 -20.12 -24.03
C ASP A 37 -10.18 -20.49 -23.13
N GLU A 38 -9.22 -21.22 -23.71
CA GLU A 38 -7.97 -21.54 -23.03
C GLU A 38 -6.95 -20.42 -23.19
N ILE A 39 -6.28 -20.12 -22.08
CA ILE A 39 -5.05 -19.33 -22.01
C ILE A 39 -3.90 -20.33 -21.83
N PRO A 40 -2.93 -20.34 -22.76
CA PRO A 40 -1.73 -21.13 -22.57
C PRO A 40 -0.81 -20.45 -21.53
N ASP A 41 -0.18 -21.28 -20.70
CA ASP A 41 0.49 -20.82 -19.48
C ASP A 41 1.72 -19.93 -19.78
N ASP A 42 2.28 -20.01 -20.99
CA ASP A 42 3.38 -19.17 -21.48
C ASP A 42 3.00 -17.71 -21.70
N MET A 43 1.69 -17.41 -21.83
CA MET A 43 1.19 -16.04 -21.94
C MET A 43 0.92 -15.39 -20.58
N ILE A 44 0.96 -16.17 -19.49
CA ILE A 44 0.70 -15.65 -18.14
C ILE A 44 2.01 -15.08 -17.60
N ASP A 45 2.06 -13.76 -17.47
CA ASP A 45 3.20 -13.06 -16.87
C ASP A 45 3.11 -13.10 -15.35
N LYS A 46 1.90 -13.03 -14.79
CA LYS A 46 1.65 -12.96 -13.35
C LYS A 46 0.34 -13.63 -12.96
N GLU A 47 0.31 -14.18 -11.75
CA GLU A 47 -0.85 -14.81 -11.15
C GLU A 47 -1.03 -14.29 -9.71
N PHE A 48 -2.25 -13.91 -9.34
CA PHE A 48 -2.58 -13.31 -8.06
C PHE A 48 -3.47 -14.24 -7.26
N HIS A 49 -2.93 -14.70 -6.14
CA HIS A 49 -3.64 -15.48 -5.12
C HIS A 49 -3.81 -14.59 -3.90
N LEU A 50 -4.95 -13.92 -3.82
CA LEU A 50 -5.27 -13.06 -2.68
C LEU A 50 -5.94 -13.90 -1.60
N SER A 51 -5.45 -13.77 -0.37
CA SER A 51 -5.80 -14.66 0.75
C SER A 51 -7.26 -14.57 1.20
N THR A 52 -7.95 -13.47 0.90
CA THR A 52 -9.35 -13.24 1.33
C THR A 52 -10.28 -12.96 0.15
N PRO A 53 -11.55 -13.44 0.19
CA PRO A 53 -12.55 -13.13 -0.82
C PRO A 53 -12.77 -11.63 -1.01
N GLU A 54 -12.67 -10.85 0.07
CA GLU A 54 -12.83 -9.39 0.03
C GLU A 54 -11.69 -8.73 -0.75
N ALA A 55 -10.44 -9.14 -0.52
CA ALA A 55 -9.29 -8.64 -1.29
C ALA A 55 -9.43 -9.02 -2.76
N HIS A 56 -9.83 -10.26 -3.04
CA HIS A 56 -10.04 -10.74 -4.40
C HIS A 56 -11.06 -9.89 -5.17
N ASN A 57 -12.23 -9.66 -4.57
CA ASN A 57 -13.30 -8.90 -5.21
C ASN A 57 -12.94 -7.43 -5.42
N LYS A 58 -12.34 -6.77 -4.42
CA LYS A 58 -11.91 -5.37 -4.55
C LYS A 58 -10.81 -5.21 -5.59
N PHE A 59 -9.84 -6.12 -5.60
CA PHE A 59 -8.76 -6.07 -6.59
C PHE A 59 -9.30 -6.23 -8.00
N ARG A 60 -10.22 -7.19 -8.21
CA ARG A 60 -10.91 -7.41 -9.49
C ARG A 60 -11.64 -6.16 -10.01
N GLU A 61 -12.28 -5.40 -9.13
CA GLU A 61 -12.95 -4.15 -9.50
C GLU A 61 -11.93 -3.09 -9.91
N LEU A 62 -10.88 -2.90 -9.09
CA LEU A 62 -9.85 -1.89 -9.31
C LEU A 62 -9.12 -2.06 -10.66
N ILE A 63 -8.69 -3.28 -11.01
CA ILE A 63 -7.83 -3.52 -12.18
C ILE A 63 -8.54 -3.34 -13.53
N GLN A 64 -9.86 -3.22 -13.56
CA GLN A 64 -10.60 -3.04 -14.82
C GLN A 64 -10.25 -1.71 -15.48
N ASP A 65 -10.05 -0.66 -14.67
CA ASP A 65 -9.84 0.70 -15.14
C ASP A 65 -8.37 1.13 -15.09
N ILE A 66 -7.47 0.30 -14.57
CA ILE A 66 -6.05 0.62 -14.44
C ILE A 66 -5.24 0.03 -15.62
N PRO A 67 -4.40 0.84 -16.29
CA PRO A 67 -3.49 0.35 -17.31
C PRO A 67 -2.52 -0.72 -16.77
N MET A 68 -2.27 -1.76 -17.57
CA MET A 68 -1.37 -2.86 -17.22
C MET A 68 0.03 -2.38 -16.79
N GLU A 69 0.52 -1.29 -17.38
CA GLU A 69 1.79 -0.67 -17.00
C GLU A 69 1.80 -0.23 -15.53
N HIS A 70 0.72 0.39 -15.04
CA HIS A 70 0.63 0.86 -13.66
C HIS A 70 0.44 -0.30 -12.68
N ILE A 71 -0.30 -1.34 -13.09
CA ILE A 71 -0.45 -2.56 -12.29
C ILE A 71 0.91 -3.25 -12.13
N SER A 72 1.67 -3.38 -13.21
CA SER A 72 3.01 -3.98 -13.21
C SER A 72 3.98 -3.17 -12.34
N LEU A 73 3.92 -1.84 -12.40
CA LEU A 73 4.70 -0.96 -11.54
C LEU A 73 4.42 -1.20 -10.05
N GLY A 74 3.14 -1.22 -9.65
CA GLY A 74 2.78 -1.47 -8.26
C GLY A 74 3.23 -2.85 -7.78
N GLU A 75 3.14 -3.87 -8.63
CA GLU A 75 3.63 -5.22 -8.31
C GLU A 75 5.15 -5.26 -8.13
N GLU A 76 5.91 -4.60 -9.02
CA GLU A 76 7.36 -4.50 -8.91
C GLU A 76 7.77 -3.78 -7.60
N ILE A 77 7.01 -2.75 -7.21
CA ILE A 77 7.25 -2.04 -5.94
C ILE A 77 6.98 -2.94 -4.74
N ILE A 78 5.87 -3.68 -4.74
CA ILE A 78 5.53 -4.61 -3.65
C ILE A 78 6.56 -5.74 -3.58
N ALA A 79 7.01 -6.27 -4.71
CA ALA A 79 8.02 -7.31 -4.77
C ALA A 79 9.36 -6.85 -4.17
N GLU A 80 9.81 -5.65 -4.52
CA GLU A 80 11.03 -5.07 -3.95
C GLU A 80 10.86 -4.77 -2.45
N ALA A 81 9.68 -4.31 -2.02
CA ALA A 81 9.38 -4.09 -0.61
C ALA A 81 9.42 -5.39 0.21
N LYS A 82 8.78 -6.47 -0.28
CA LYS A 82 8.84 -7.80 0.35
C LYS A 82 10.28 -8.29 0.50
N LYS A 83 11.13 -8.04 -0.49
CA LYS A 83 12.54 -8.43 -0.47
C LYS A 83 13.37 -7.61 0.52
N ARG A 84 13.19 -6.29 0.58
CA ARG A 84 14.00 -5.41 1.44
C ARG A 84 13.56 -5.37 2.89
N LEU A 85 12.26 -5.51 3.15
CA LEU A 85 11.70 -5.37 4.50
C LEU A 85 11.70 -6.69 5.29
N GLU A 86 11.96 -7.83 4.63
CA GLU A 86 11.99 -9.17 5.22
C GLU A 86 10.74 -9.52 6.07
N ARG A 87 9.60 -8.88 5.75
CA ARG A 87 8.33 -9.02 6.46
C ARG A 87 7.23 -9.45 5.52
N ARG A 88 6.21 -10.10 6.09
CA ARG A 88 4.95 -10.35 5.38
C ARG A 88 4.21 -9.03 5.22
N LEU A 89 3.67 -8.81 4.03
CA LEU A 89 2.78 -7.70 3.74
C LEU A 89 1.38 -8.24 3.51
N ASN A 90 0.38 -7.61 4.09
CA ASN A 90 -1.03 -7.93 3.87
C ASN A 90 -1.40 -7.74 2.38
N ASP A 91 -2.13 -8.69 1.80
CA ASP A 91 -2.53 -8.67 0.39
C ASP A 91 -3.36 -7.44 -0.02
N MET A 92 -3.98 -6.72 0.94
CA MET A 92 -4.62 -5.42 0.69
C MET A 92 -3.64 -4.36 0.16
N ILE A 93 -2.32 -4.57 0.29
CA ILE A 93 -1.31 -3.70 -0.30
C ILE A 93 -1.40 -3.66 -1.83
N TYR A 94 -1.77 -4.77 -2.48
CA TYR A 94 -1.94 -4.79 -3.94
C TYR A 94 -3.04 -3.84 -4.38
N ILE A 95 -4.14 -3.76 -3.63
CA ILE A 95 -5.22 -2.82 -3.94
C ILE A 95 -4.76 -1.39 -3.66
N SER A 96 -4.30 -1.14 -2.44
CA SER A 96 -4.04 0.23 -1.99
C SER A 96 -2.85 0.89 -2.69
N LEU A 97 -1.75 0.16 -2.92
CA LEU A 97 -0.57 0.72 -3.55
C LEU A 97 -0.74 0.89 -5.06
N ILE A 98 -1.36 -0.08 -5.76
CA ILE A 98 -1.59 0.06 -7.20
C ILE A 98 -2.53 1.23 -7.47
N ASP A 99 -3.62 1.36 -6.71
CA ASP A 99 -4.53 2.51 -6.79
C ASP A 99 -3.78 3.83 -6.52
N HIS A 100 -2.97 3.88 -5.46
CA HIS A 100 -2.19 5.07 -5.12
C HIS A 100 -1.19 5.45 -6.23
N VAL A 101 -0.43 4.51 -6.77
CA VAL A 101 0.52 4.77 -7.86
C VAL A 101 -0.22 5.28 -9.09
N HIS A 102 -1.31 4.60 -9.48
CA HIS A 102 -2.09 4.99 -10.64
C HIS A 102 -2.67 6.41 -10.50
N THR A 103 -3.32 6.70 -9.37
CA THR A 103 -3.93 8.01 -9.12
C THR A 103 -2.88 9.11 -8.91
N SER A 104 -1.69 8.80 -8.38
CA SER A 104 -0.59 9.78 -8.26
C SER A 104 -0.06 10.21 -9.61
N ILE A 105 0.11 9.26 -10.54
CA ILE A 105 0.50 9.55 -11.92
C ILE A 105 -0.56 10.42 -12.61
N LEU A 106 -1.84 10.06 -12.52
CA LEU A 106 -2.93 10.83 -13.13
C LEU A 106 -3.00 12.26 -12.57
N ARG A 107 -3.00 12.40 -11.24
CA ARG A 107 -3.03 13.72 -10.58
C ARG A 107 -1.87 14.60 -11.01
N PHE A 108 -0.67 14.03 -11.10
CA PHE A 108 0.50 14.79 -11.54
C PHE A 108 0.39 15.24 -13.00
N LEU A 109 -0.12 14.38 -13.89
CA LEU A 109 -0.37 14.74 -15.29
C LEU A 109 -1.44 15.83 -15.43
N ASP A 110 -2.39 15.89 -14.51
CA ASP A 110 -3.38 16.97 -14.39
C ASP A 110 -2.83 18.24 -13.73
N GLY A 111 -1.53 18.28 -13.39
CA GLY A 111 -0.87 19.42 -12.75
C GLY A 111 -1.16 19.56 -11.25
N ILE A 112 -1.69 18.52 -10.61
CA ILE A 112 -2.01 18.48 -9.19
C ILE A 112 -0.87 17.79 -8.43
N THR A 113 -0.29 18.49 -7.45
CA THR A 113 0.71 17.93 -6.54
C THR A 113 0.19 17.95 -5.11
N VAL A 114 0.34 16.83 -4.39
CA VAL A 114 -0.08 16.71 -3.00
C VAL A 114 1.12 16.86 -2.07
N LYS A 115 0.95 17.64 -1.00
CA LYS A 115 1.97 17.79 0.04
C LYS A 115 1.77 16.80 1.16
N ASN A 116 2.86 16.20 1.61
CA ASN A 116 2.87 15.29 2.74
C ASN A 116 3.37 16.04 3.98
N VAL A 117 2.42 16.46 4.82
CA VAL A 117 2.71 17.19 6.07
C VAL A 117 3.49 16.36 7.09
N LEU A 118 3.50 15.03 6.94
CA LEU A 118 4.19 14.07 7.81
C LEU A 118 5.53 13.60 7.23
N LEU A 119 5.98 14.16 6.10
CA LEU A 119 7.15 13.66 5.38
C LEU A 119 8.38 13.52 6.28
N TRP A 120 8.63 14.52 7.13
CA TRP A 120 9.78 14.52 8.04
C TRP A 120 9.70 13.40 9.08
N ASP A 121 8.51 13.16 9.64
CA ASP A 121 8.28 12.07 10.60
C ASP A 121 8.42 10.71 9.90
N ILE A 122 7.89 10.57 8.68
CA ILE A 122 8.00 9.33 7.89
C ILE A 122 9.47 9.01 7.60
N GLN A 123 10.27 10.00 7.16
CA GLN A 123 11.71 9.84 6.95
C GLN A 123 12.45 9.39 8.22
N LYS A 124 11.95 9.78 9.40
CA LYS A 124 12.57 9.44 10.67
C LYS A 124 12.19 8.05 11.18
N PHE A 125 10.90 7.70 11.09
CA PHE A 125 10.35 6.48 11.71
C PHE A 125 10.25 5.29 10.74
N TYR A 126 10.05 5.53 9.44
CA TYR A 126 9.87 4.51 8.41
C TYR A 126 10.97 4.61 7.34
N LYS A 127 12.23 4.54 7.78
CA LYS A 127 13.41 4.81 6.92
C LYS A 127 13.50 3.84 5.75
N ASP A 128 13.28 2.56 5.99
CA ASP A 128 13.43 1.53 4.98
C ASP A 128 12.27 1.59 3.96
N GLU A 129 11.04 1.79 4.44
CA GLU A 129 9.85 2.01 3.62
C GLU A 129 10.00 3.28 2.78
N TYR A 130 10.54 4.36 3.36
CA TYR A 130 10.80 5.60 2.66
C TYR A 130 11.86 5.47 1.58
N GLN A 131 12.92 4.71 1.84
CA GLN A 131 13.95 4.43 0.84
C GLN A 131 13.41 3.59 -0.33
N ILE A 132 12.47 2.69 -0.06
CA ILE A 132 11.71 1.99 -1.11
C ILE A 132 10.81 2.97 -1.86
N GLY A 133 10.15 3.89 -1.16
CA GLY A 133 9.34 4.96 -1.76
C GLY A 133 10.15 5.80 -2.75
N LEU A 134 11.36 6.24 -2.37
CA LEU A 134 12.26 6.97 -3.26
C LEU A 134 12.64 6.15 -4.49
N TRP A 135 13.03 4.90 -4.29
CA TRP A 135 13.35 3.99 -5.40
C TRP A 135 12.13 3.74 -6.31
N ALA A 136 10.92 3.70 -5.76
CA ALA A 136 9.69 3.58 -6.52
C ALA A 136 9.44 4.83 -7.39
N LEU A 137 9.76 6.03 -6.91
CA LEU A 137 9.67 7.25 -7.73
C LEU A 137 10.62 7.20 -8.93
N ASP A 138 11.85 6.71 -8.73
CA ASP A 138 12.82 6.53 -9.82
C ASP A 138 12.34 5.49 -10.84
N LEU A 139 11.69 4.42 -10.37
CA LEU A 139 11.08 3.40 -11.23
C LEU A 139 9.93 3.99 -12.08
N ILE A 140 9.05 4.76 -11.45
CA ILE A 140 7.93 5.44 -12.12
C ILE A 140 8.44 6.43 -13.17
N GLU A 141 9.48 7.22 -12.86
CA GLU A 141 10.09 8.12 -13.84
C GLU A 141 10.70 7.33 -15.01
N LYS A 142 11.38 6.23 -14.73
CA LYS A 142 12.01 5.39 -15.76
C LYS A 142 10.98 4.80 -16.73
N GLN A 143 9.88 4.25 -16.21
CA GLN A 143 8.87 3.54 -17.00
C GLN A 143 7.85 4.50 -17.62
N CYS A 144 7.21 5.35 -16.82
CA CYS A 144 6.12 6.22 -17.27
C CYS A 144 6.57 7.63 -17.71
N LYS A 145 7.85 7.98 -17.55
CA LYS A 145 8.38 9.33 -17.85
C LYS A 145 7.72 10.43 -17.01
N VAL A 146 7.29 10.09 -15.80
CA VAL A 146 6.66 11.00 -14.84
C VAL A 146 7.54 11.09 -13.58
N ARG A 147 8.08 12.29 -13.31
CA ARG A 147 8.84 12.55 -12.08
C ARG A 147 7.90 13.08 -10.99
N LEU A 148 7.40 12.17 -10.16
CA LEU A 148 6.58 12.52 -9.01
C LEU A 148 7.39 13.27 -7.93
N PRO A 149 6.74 14.15 -7.14
CA PRO A 149 7.40 14.83 -6.03
C PRO A 149 7.77 13.85 -4.91
N GLU A 150 8.80 14.20 -4.13
CA GLU A 150 9.28 13.42 -2.98
C GLU A 150 8.20 13.15 -1.92
N ASP A 151 7.18 14.01 -1.85
CA ASP A 151 5.99 13.83 -1.02
C ASP A 151 5.32 12.45 -1.27
N GLU A 152 5.31 11.95 -2.52
CA GLU A 152 4.73 10.65 -2.89
C GLU A 152 5.57 9.47 -2.37
N ALA A 153 6.89 9.64 -2.19
CA ALA A 153 7.70 8.61 -1.52
C ALA A 153 7.25 8.42 -0.06
N GLY A 154 6.81 9.50 0.60
CA GLY A 154 6.24 9.43 1.94
C GLY A 154 4.90 8.68 1.97
N PHE A 155 4.03 8.88 0.98
CA PHE A 155 2.76 8.15 0.90
C PHE A 155 2.96 6.67 0.58
N ILE A 156 3.87 6.33 -0.34
CA ILE A 156 4.26 4.94 -0.62
C ILE A 156 4.78 4.27 0.67
N ALA A 157 5.64 4.96 1.42
CA ALA A 157 6.17 4.44 2.67
C ALA A 157 5.06 4.10 3.68
N LEU A 158 4.06 4.98 3.81
CA LEU A 158 2.89 4.74 4.66
C LEU A 158 2.06 3.54 4.20
N HIS A 159 1.86 3.35 2.90
CA HIS A 159 1.19 2.14 2.38
C HIS A 159 1.94 0.87 2.78
N LEU A 160 3.27 0.87 2.66
CA LEU A 160 4.11 -0.27 3.04
C LEU A 160 4.07 -0.53 4.56
N ALA A 161 4.20 0.52 5.37
CA ALA A 161 4.13 0.42 6.83
C ALA A 161 2.78 -0.14 7.29
N ASN A 162 1.67 0.36 6.73
CA ASN A 162 0.33 -0.13 7.04
C ASN A 162 0.13 -1.60 6.65
N ALA A 163 0.79 -2.07 5.58
CA ALA A 163 0.70 -3.46 5.16
C ALA A 163 1.52 -4.42 6.04
N GLN A 164 2.49 -3.92 6.81
CA GLN A 164 3.22 -4.69 7.81
C GLN A 164 2.49 -4.78 9.15
N MET A 165 1.52 -3.88 9.41
CA MET A 165 0.78 -3.88 10.67
C MET A 165 -0.14 -5.10 10.76
N ASP A 166 0.30 -6.11 11.50
CA ASP A 166 -0.54 -7.21 11.96
C ASP A 166 -1.13 -6.91 13.36
N GLU A 167 -1.95 -7.82 13.87
CA GLU A 167 -2.59 -7.66 15.18
C GLU A 167 -1.58 -7.53 16.33
N GLU A 168 -0.41 -8.17 16.23
CA GLU A 168 0.64 -8.11 17.26
C GLU A 168 1.31 -6.74 17.29
N VAL A 169 1.69 -6.20 16.14
CA VAL A 169 2.28 -4.84 16.04
C VAL A 169 1.27 -3.78 16.49
N MET A 170 -0.02 -3.96 16.20
CA MET A 170 -1.07 -3.07 16.71
C MET A 170 -1.22 -3.14 18.24
N HIS A 171 -1.07 -4.32 18.84
CA HIS A 171 -1.10 -4.49 20.30
C HIS A 171 0.07 -3.75 20.97
N ASP A 172 1.28 -3.91 20.44
CA ASP A 172 2.47 -3.22 20.94
C ASP A 172 2.31 -1.70 20.86
N MET A 173 1.77 -1.19 19.75
CA MET A 173 1.49 0.23 19.58
C MET A 173 0.49 0.75 20.60
N TYR A 174 -0.54 -0.02 20.94
CA TYR A 174 -1.50 0.34 21.98
C TYR A 174 -0.83 0.48 23.35
N GLU A 175 0.00 -0.50 23.76
CA GLU A 175 0.72 -0.42 25.04
C GLU A 175 1.70 0.76 25.07
N ILE A 176 2.39 1.06 23.97
CA ILE A 176 3.24 2.26 23.87
C ILE A 176 2.41 3.54 24.08
N THR A 177 1.26 3.67 23.42
CA THR A 177 0.41 4.86 23.59
C THR A 177 -0.14 4.99 25.00
N LYS A 178 -0.46 3.88 25.67
CA LYS A 178 -0.88 3.85 27.06
C LYS A 178 0.22 4.33 27.99
N ILE A 179 1.44 3.85 27.84
CA ILE A 179 2.60 4.32 28.61
C ILE A 179 2.83 5.82 28.40
N MET A 180 2.73 6.30 27.15
CA MET A 180 2.85 7.72 26.85
C MET A 180 1.77 8.55 27.57
N GLN A 181 0.53 8.06 27.59
CA GLN A 181 -0.56 8.73 28.30
C GLN A 181 -0.34 8.75 29.82
N GLU A 182 0.17 7.65 30.39
CA GLU A 182 0.54 7.57 31.81
C GLU A 182 1.65 8.55 32.16
N LEU A 183 2.70 8.66 31.34
CA LEU A 183 3.77 9.64 31.52
C LEU A 183 3.24 11.07 31.45
N ILE A 184 2.40 11.39 30.47
CA ILE A 184 1.74 12.69 30.37
C ILE A 184 0.91 12.97 31.63
N ASN A 185 0.21 11.98 32.16
CA ASN A 185 -0.60 12.13 33.37
C ASN A 185 0.26 12.35 34.62
N ILE A 186 1.39 11.65 34.76
CA ILE A 186 2.35 11.87 35.86
C ILE A 186 2.90 13.30 35.80
N VAL A 187 3.36 13.74 34.63
CA VAL A 187 3.86 15.10 34.42
C VAL A 187 2.76 16.12 34.76
N LYS A 188 1.54 15.94 34.24
CA LYS A 188 0.41 16.81 34.55
C LYS A 188 0.11 16.86 36.04
N TYR A 189 0.06 15.72 36.74
CA TYR A 189 -0.23 15.67 38.17
C TYR A 189 0.87 16.36 38.99
N TYR A 190 2.13 16.09 38.67
CA TYR A 190 3.28 16.71 39.32
C TYR A 190 3.27 18.25 39.19
N PHE A 191 2.98 18.76 37.99
CA PHE A 191 2.96 20.21 37.74
C PHE A 191 1.63 20.89 38.12
N HIS A 192 0.49 20.21 38.12
CA HIS A 192 -0.77 20.73 38.69
C HIS A 192 -0.70 20.87 40.21
N GLY A 193 -0.06 19.92 40.91
CA GLY A 193 0.18 20.03 42.36
C GLY A 193 1.05 21.23 42.73
N LEU A 194 1.98 21.63 41.85
CA LEU A 194 2.83 22.81 42.05
C LEU A 194 2.04 24.14 41.96
N THR A 195 1.02 24.23 41.11
CA THR A 195 0.16 25.42 41.00
C THR A 195 -0.74 25.65 42.23
N GLU A 196 -1.23 24.59 42.88
CA GLU A 196 -2.02 24.70 44.12
C GLU A 196 -1.13 25.06 45.33
N ILE A 197 0.09 24.54 45.39
CA ILE A 197 1.05 24.87 46.46
C ILE A 197 1.50 26.34 46.36
N PHE A 198 1.74 26.86 45.15
CA PHE A 198 2.11 28.28 44.97
C PHE A 198 0.97 29.24 45.28
N THR A 199 -0.29 28.89 44.98
CA THR A 199 -1.47 29.73 45.30
C THR A 199 -1.85 29.67 46.79
N ALA A 200 -1.55 28.59 47.50
CA ALA A 200 -1.72 28.51 48.95
C ALA A 200 -0.66 29.30 49.73
N THR A 201 0.57 29.38 49.22
CA THR A 201 1.69 30.07 49.90
C THR A 201 1.64 31.60 49.72
N LEU A 202 0.97 32.11 48.68
CA LEU A 202 0.77 33.55 48.41
C LEU A 202 -0.51 34.14 49.05
N LYS A 203 -1.25 33.37 49.85
CA LYS A 203 -2.47 33.80 50.57
C LYS A 203 -2.31 33.89 52.09
N LEU A 204 -1.08 33.82 52.61
CA LEU A 204 -0.69 34.16 53.98
C LEU A 204 0.18 35.41 53.97
#